data_AF-A0A7W5FTM4-F1
#
_entry.id   AF-A0A7W5FTM4-F1
#
_cell.length_a   1.000
_cell.length_b   1.000
_cell.length_c   1.000
_cell.angle_alpha   90.00
_cell.angle_beta   90.00
_cell.angle_gamma   90.00
#
_symmetry.space_group_name_H-M   'P 1'
#
loop_
_entity.id
_entity.type
_entity.pdbx_description
1 polymer ?
#
loop_
_entity_poly.entity_id
_entity_poly.type
_entity_poly.pdbx_seq_one_letter_code
_entity_poly.pdbx_strand_id
1 'polypeptide(L)'
;MFQNPEQFASATKTLFEFQLDTFNSLTSKAVQALEQVSALNLATARSNVENTLATGRELSEAKDPKAVLAVAASKVQPGVADAAAYNQQLSQIIAEIQSEFARAAEAHMAEAKSSLSALIYDVTKNVRPGSENAVQIVKQAIDNAFKGYEQVTTATREAVSTFEEQLARASASVAEHSQTRH
;
A
#
# COMPACT_ATOMS: atom_id res chain seq x y z
N MET A 1 -40.18 15.15 16.95
CA MET A 1 -39.78 13.94 16.20
C MET A 1 -38.69 14.35 15.24
N PHE A 2 -37.57 13.63 15.22
CA PHE A 2 -36.48 13.88 14.27
C PHE A 2 -37.07 13.78 12.86
N GLN A 3 -37.07 14.88 12.09
CA GLN A 3 -37.53 14.86 10.69
C GLN A 3 -36.53 14.17 9.76
N ASN A 4 -35.35 13.76 10.26
CA ASN A 4 -34.25 13.34 9.42
C ASN A 4 -33.48 12.02 9.78
N PRO A 5 -34.06 11.04 10.49
CA PRO A 5 -33.35 9.80 10.82
C PRO A 5 -33.01 8.94 9.60
N GLU A 6 -33.82 8.98 8.53
CA GLU A 6 -33.55 8.24 7.29
C GLU A 6 -32.33 8.79 6.53
N GLN A 7 -32.16 10.12 6.44
CA GLN A 7 -30.95 10.67 5.79
C GLN A 7 -29.69 10.39 6.62
N PHE A 8 -29.78 10.46 7.95
CA PHE A 8 -28.65 10.10 8.80
C PHE A 8 -28.27 8.63 8.63
N ALA A 9 -29.26 7.73 8.60
CA ALA A 9 -29.04 6.31 8.34
C ALA A 9 -28.46 6.06 6.94
N SER A 10 -28.97 6.76 5.91
CA SER A 10 -28.45 6.67 4.55
C SER A 10 -27.00 7.17 4.43
N ALA A 11 -26.69 8.33 5.00
CA ALA A 11 -25.34 8.88 5.01
C ALA A 11 -24.37 7.94 5.76
N THR A 12 -24.79 7.42 6.91
CA THR A 12 -24.01 6.42 7.66
C THR A 12 -23.77 5.15 6.86
N LYS A 13 -24.79 4.67 6.12
CA LYS A 13 -24.68 3.51 5.25
C LYS A 13 -23.69 3.75 4.11
N THR A 14 -23.78 4.88 3.41
CA THR A 14 -22.87 5.23 2.32
C THR A 14 -21.42 5.31 2.80
N LEU A 15 -21.17 5.94 3.96
CA LEU A 15 -19.84 5.99 4.56
C LEU A 15 -19.30 4.58 4.88
N PHE A 16 -20.16 3.70 5.38
CA PHE A 16 -19.79 2.32 5.69
C PHE A 16 -19.50 1.49 4.43
N GLU A 17 -20.34 1.58 3.40
CA GLU A 17 -20.11 0.91 2.10
C GLU A 17 -18.78 1.39 1.48
N PHE A 18 -18.51 2.69 1.55
CA PHE A 18 -17.27 3.27 1.06
C PHE A 18 -16.02 2.77 1.83
N GLN A 19 -16.15 2.57 3.15
CA GLN A 19 -15.11 1.96 3.99
C GLN A 19 -14.83 0.52 3.57
N LEU A 20 -15.87 -0.27 3.31
CA LEU A 20 -15.75 -1.65 2.85
C LEU A 20 -15.11 -1.74 1.47
N ASP A 21 -15.51 -0.89 0.53
CA ASP A 21 -14.94 -0.84 -0.81
C ASP A 21 -13.44 -0.51 -0.78
N THR A 22 -13.06 0.43 0.08
CA THR A 22 -11.66 0.78 0.31
C THR A 22 -10.87 -0.40 0.87
N PHE A 23 -11.40 -1.08 1.87
CA PHE A 23 -10.77 -2.26 2.46
C PHE A 23 -10.61 -3.38 1.42
N ASN A 24 -11.63 -3.63 0.61
CA ASN A 24 -11.59 -4.62 -0.46
C ASN A 24 -10.55 -4.26 -1.52
N SER A 25 -10.46 -2.99 -1.94
CA SER A 25 -9.46 -2.51 -2.90
C SER A 25 -8.04 -2.70 -2.36
N LEU A 26 -7.78 -2.25 -1.13
CA LEU A 26 -6.47 -2.39 -0.49
C LEU A 26 -6.10 -3.86 -0.29
N THR A 27 -7.04 -4.72 0.10
CA THR A 27 -6.81 -6.17 0.24
C THR A 27 -6.47 -6.80 -1.11
N SER A 28 -7.22 -6.46 -2.17
CA SER A 28 -6.93 -6.93 -3.52
C SER A 28 -5.54 -6.49 -3.98
N LYS A 29 -5.15 -5.25 -3.70
CA LYS A 29 -3.82 -4.74 -4.01
C LYS A 29 -2.71 -5.41 -3.22
N ALA A 30 -2.94 -5.70 -1.94
CA ALA A 30 -1.97 -6.46 -1.14
C ALA A 30 -1.74 -7.86 -1.72
N VAL A 31 -2.79 -8.57 -2.15
CA VAL A 31 -2.66 -9.88 -2.82
C VAL A 31 -1.89 -9.75 -4.13
N GLN A 32 -2.22 -8.77 -4.98
CA GLN A 32 -1.50 -8.52 -6.23
C GLN A 32 -0.02 -8.21 -5.98
N ALA A 33 0.30 -7.41 -4.96
CA ALA A 33 1.68 -7.11 -4.60
C ALA A 33 2.45 -8.36 -4.16
N LEU A 34 1.82 -9.28 -3.42
CA LEU A 34 2.43 -10.57 -3.06
C LEU A 34 2.70 -11.43 -4.30
N GLU A 35 1.78 -11.48 -5.26
CA GLU A 35 1.97 -12.18 -6.53
C GLU A 35 3.14 -11.57 -7.33
N GLN A 36 3.17 -10.24 -7.45
CA GLN A 36 4.23 -9.52 -8.16
C GLN A 36 5.60 -9.72 -7.52
N VAL A 37 5.70 -9.61 -6.19
CA VAL A 37 6.95 -9.85 -5.46
C VAL A 37 7.39 -11.31 -5.59
N SER A 38 6.46 -12.27 -5.54
CA SER A 38 6.79 -13.68 -5.75
C SER A 38 7.32 -13.94 -7.16
N ALA A 39 6.70 -13.33 -8.17
CA ALA A 39 7.17 -13.41 -9.55
C ALA A 39 8.55 -12.77 -9.73
N LEU A 40 8.78 -11.61 -9.11
CA LEU A 40 10.06 -10.91 -9.08
C LEU A 40 11.16 -11.78 -8.44
N ASN A 41 10.87 -12.42 -7.30
CA ASN A 41 11.79 -13.33 -6.61
C ASN A 41 12.14 -14.54 -7.48
N LEU A 42 11.15 -15.15 -8.13
CA LEU A 42 11.35 -16.30 -9.00
C LEU A 42 12.19 -15.93 -10.23
N ALA A 43 11.91 -14.78 -10.86
CA ALA A 43 12.66 -14.28 -12.00
C ALA A 43 14.14 -14.02 -11.61
N THR A 44 14.35 -13.41 -10.44
CA THR A 44 15.69 -13.12 -9.91
C THR A 44 16.45 -14.41 -9.59
N ALA A 45 15.81 -15.37 -8.92
CA ALA A 45 16.41 -16.67 -8.62
C ALA A 45 16.79 -17.44 -9.90
N ARG A 46 15.91 -17.43 -10.91
CA ARG A 46 16.19 -18.02 -12.22
C ARG A 46 17.41 -17.35 -12.88
N SER A 47 17.42 -16.01 -12.95
CA SER A 47 18.54 -15.24 -13.50
C SER A 47 19.86 -15.60 -12.80
N ASN A 48 19.85 -15.68 -11.46
CA ASN A 48 21.04 -16.04 -10.68
C ASN A 48 21.56 -17.46 -11.01
N VAL A 49 20.65 -18.43 -11.19
CA VAL A 49 21.03 -19.80 -11.59
C VAL A 49 21.62 -19.81 -13.01
N GLU A 50 20.99 -19.11 -13.96
CA GLU A 50 21.47 -18.99 -15.33
C GLU A 50 22.86 -18.33 -15.38
N ASN A 51 23.05 -17.24 -14.62
CA ASN A 51 24.32 -16.53 -14.47
C ASN A 51 25.41 -17.41 -13.83
N THR A 52 25.06 -18.22 -12.82
CA THR A 52 26.00 -19.14 -12.18
C THR A 52 26.45 -20.23 -13.16
N LEU A 53 25.52 -20.81 -13.92
CA LEU A 53 25.84 -21.82 -14.93
C LEU A 53 26.70 -21.24 -16.06
N ALA A 54 26.39 -20.04 -16.54
CA ALA A 54 27.20 -19.35 -17.54
C ALA A 54 28.62 -19.06 -17.03
N THR A 55 28.74 -18.54 -15.81
CA THR A 55 30.05 -18.28 -15.18
C THR A 55 30.84 -19.57 -14.99
N GLY A 56 30.20 -20.66 -14.55
CA GLY A 56 30.86 -21.97 -14.44
C GLY A 56 31.39 -22.49 -15.76
N ARG A 57 30.66 -22.29 -16.87
CA ARG A 57 31.13 -22.63 -18.23
C ARG A 57 32.33 -21.76 -18.63
N GLU A 58 32.23 -20.45 -18.49
CA GLU A 58 33.33 -19.50 -18.79
C GLU A 58 34.61 -19.84 -17.99
N LEU A 59 34.47 -20.21 -16.72
CA LEU A 59 35.59 -20.65 -15.89
C LEU A 59 36.18 -21.99 -16.34
N SER A 60 35.34 -22.95 -16.76
CA SER A 60 35.81 -24.24 -17.28
C SER A 60 36.56 -24.14 -18.61
N GLU A 61 36.27 -23.09 -19.39
CA GLU A 61 36.93 -22.79 -20.66
C GLU A 61 38.16 -21.88 -20.50
N ALA A 62 38.39 -21.33 -19.30
CA ALA A 62 39.51 -20.44 -19.02
C ALA A 62 40.85 -21.18 -19.13
N LYS A 63 41.74 -20.64 -19.95
CA LYS A 63 43.01 -21.31 -20.31
C LYS A 63 44.15 -21.05 -19.32
N ASP A 64 44.04 -19.99 -18.51
CA ASP A 64 45.06 -19.58 -17.57
C ASP A 64 44.45 -18.74 -16.40
N PRO A 65 45.21 -18.50 -15.31
CA PRO A 65 44.75 -17.72 -14.17
C PRO A 65 44.36 -16.27 -14.50
N LYS A 66 44.89 -15.66 -15.56
CA LYS A 66 44.51 -14.29 -15.96
C LYS A 66 43.12 -14.29 -16.60
N ALA A 67 42.78 -15.32 -17.37
CA ALA A 67 41.44 -15.51 -17.93
C ALA A 67 40.40 -15.70 -16.81
N VAL A 68 40.74 -16.42 -15.73
CA VAL A 68 39.87 -16.57 -14.54
C VAL A 68 39.60 -15.21 -13.87
N LEU A 69 40.63 -14.38 -13.68
CA LEU A 69 40.47 -13.04 -13.10
C LEU A 69 39.62 -12.13 -13.99
N ALA A 70 39.73 -12.24 -15.32
CA ALA A 70 38.90 -11.49 -16.26
C ALA A 70 37.42 -11.90 -16.17
N VAL A 71 37.13 -13.20 -16.03
CA VAL A 71 35.77 -13.70 -15.81
C VAL A 71 35.22 -13.20 -14.47
N ALA A 72 36.01 -13.23 -13.38
CA ALA A 72 35.56 -12.71 -12.10
C ALA A 72 35.24 -11.21 -12.15
N ALA A 73 36.09 -10.41 -12.79
CA ALA A 73 35.88 -8.97 -12.94
C ALA A 73 34.64 -8.63 -13.77
N SER A 74 34.31 -9.43 -14.78
CA SER A 74 33.15 -9.18 -15.65
C SER A 74 31.80 -9.39 -14.95
N LYS A 75 31.75 -10.13 -13.83
CA LYS A 75 30.51 -10.40 -13.08
C LYS A 75 30.18 -9.35 -12.01
N VAL A 76 31.14 -8.50 -11.62
CA VAL A 76 30.93 -7.47 -10.57
C VAL A 76 29.92 -6.41 -11.00
N GLN A 77 30.02 -5.88 -12.22
CA GLN A 77 29.07 -4.87 -12.73
C GLN A 77 27.64 -5.39 -12.89
N PRO A 78 27.41 -6.56 -13.53
CA PRO A 78 26.08 -7.16 -13.63
C PRO A 78 25.40 -7.38 -12.27
N GLY A 79 26.11 -7.91 -11.26
CA GLY A 79 25.52 -8.15 -9.94
C GLY A 79 25.00 -6.89 -9.24
N VAL A 80 25.69 -5.75 -9.41
CA VAL A 80 25.24 -4.45 -8.88
C VAL A 80 24.01 -3.94 -9.64
N ALA A 81 24.01 -4.08 -10.97
CA ALA A 81 22.89 -3.66 -11.81
C ALA A 81 21.62 -4.50 -11.53
N ASP A 82 21.76 -5.81 -11.31
CA ASP A 82 20.66 -6.72 -11.00
C ASP A 82 20.02 -6.40 -9.65
N ALA A 83 20.84 -6.12 -8.62
CA ALA A 83 20.34 -5.71 -7.31
C ALA A 83 19.62 -4.35 -7.36
N ALA A 84 20.15 -3.39 -8.12
CA ALA A 84 19.52 -2.08 -8.32
C ALA A 84 18.17 -2.22 -9.04
N ALA A 85 18.11 -3.03 -10.10
CA ALA A 85 16.88 -3.30 -10.85
C ALA A 85 15.82 -3.98 -9.97
N TYR A 86 16.22 -4.97 -9.17
CA TYR A 86 15.32 -5.63 -8.20
C TYR A 86 14.72 -4.62 -7.21
N ASN A 87 15.56 -3.79 -6.59
CA ASN A 87 15.12 -2.77 -5.63
C ASN A 87 14.21 -1.73 -6.28
N GLN A 88 14.49 -1.34 -7.53
CA GLN A 88 13.63 -0.42 -8.27
C GLN A 88 12.25 -1.04 -8.54
N GLN A 89 12.20 -2.30 -8.99
CA GLN A 89 10.94 -3.00 -9.26
C GLN A 89 10.13 -3.22 -7.97
N LEU A 90 10.79 -3.61 -6.88
CA LEU A 90 10.17 -3.73 -5.56
C LEU A 90 9.60 -2.38 -5.09
N SER A 91 10.37 -1.30 -5.25
CA SER A 91 9.94 0.05 -4.89
C SER A 91 8.73 0.51 -5.71
N GLN A 92 8.66 0.11 -6.99
CA GLN A 92 7.52 0.39 -7.85
C GLN A 92 6.26 -0.35 -7.37
N ILE A 93 6.37 -1.62 -6.99
CA ILE A 93 5.25 -2.39 -6.42
C ILE A 93 4.72 -1.71 -5.15
N ILE A 94 5.62 -1.26 -4.26
CA ILE A 94 5.25 -0.54 -3.03
C ILE A 94 4.56 0.80 -3.37
N ALA A 95 5.09 1.55 -4.33
CA ALA A 95 4.51 2.84 -4.73
C ALA A 95 3.08 2.71 -5.30
N GLU A 96 2.75 1.59 -5.96
CA GLU A 96 1.37 1.32 -6.43
C GLU A 96 0.38 1.18 -5.27
N ILE A 97 0.79 0.56 -4.16
CA ILE A 97 -0.03 0.43 -2.95
C ILE A 97 -0.23 1.80 -2.31
N GLN A 98 0.85 2.58 -2.15
CA GLN A 98 0.79 3.93 -1.60
C GLN A 98 -0.14 4.83 -2.42
N SER A 99 -0.08 4.74 -3.75
CA SER A 99 -0.96 5.48 -4.65
C SER A 99 -2.43 5.09 -4.48
N GLU A 100 -2.73 3.79 -4.35
CA GLU A 100 -4.09 3.34 -4.12
C GLU A 100 -4.63 3.83 -2.78
N PHE A 101 -3.81 3.76 -1.73
CA PHE A 101 -4.16 4.28 -0.42
C PHE A 101 -4.41 5.79 -0.44
N ALA A 102 -3.53 6.56 -1.09
CA ALA A 102 -3.68 8.01 -1.22
C ALA A 102 -4.99 8.37 -1.95
N ARG A 103 -5.30 7.67 -3.05
CA ARG A 103 -6.54 7.84 -3.80
C ARG A 103 -7.76 7.53 -2.93
N ALA A 104 -7.72 6.43 -2.20
CA ALA A 104 -8.80 6.07 -1.28
C ALA A 104 -8.99 7.17 -0.23
N ALA A 105 -7.90 7.61 0.43
CA ALA A 105 -7.94 8.65 1.46
C ALA A 105 -8.50 9.99 0.93
N GLU A 106 -8.18 10.38 -0.29
CA GLU A 106 -8.71 11.60 -0.91
C GLU A 106 -10.22 11.49 -1.19
N ALA A 107 -10.66 10.37 -1.75
CA ALA A 107 -12.08 10.11 -1.99
C ALA A 107 -12.88 10.04 -0.68
N HIS A 108 -12.28 9.45 0.35
CA HIS A 108 -12.74 9.42 1.75
C HIS A 108 -13.01 10.85 2.28
N MET A 109 -12.02 11.73 2.18
CA MET A 109 -12.15 13.11 2.63
C MET A 109 -13.24 13.89 1.86
N ALA A 110 -13.35 13.67 0.54
CA ALA A 110 -14.37 14.29 -0.28
C ALA A 110 -15.79 13.87 0.12
N GLU A 111 -16.01 12.57 0.33
CA GLU A 111 -17.30 12.00 0.73
C GLU A 111 -17.71 12.47 2.13
N ALA A 112 -16.79 12.42 3.09
CA ALA A 112 -17.03 12.91 4.45
C ALA A 112 -17.44 14.39 4.46
N LYS A 113 -16.76 15.24 3.67
CA LYS A 113 -17.09 16.66 3.54
C LYS A 113 -18.48 16.87 2.92
N SER A 114 -18.83 16.11 1.88
CA SER A 114 -20.12 16.19 1.19
C SER A 114 -21.27 15.78 2.10
N SER A 115 -21.18 14.56 2.66
CA SER A 115 -22.19 13.97 3.55
C SER A 115 -22.40 14.81 4.82
N LEU A 116 -21.33 15.36 5.39
CA LEU A 116 -21.45 16.26 6.55
C LEU A 116 -22.12 17.59 6.20
N SER A 117 -21.71 18.22 5.11
CA SER A 117 -22.24 19.53 4.72
C SER A 117 -23.76 19.46 4.51
N ALA A 118 -24.25 18.35 3.94
CA ALA A 118 -25.67 18.06 3.82
C ALA A 118 -26.37 17.94 5.19
N LEU A 119 -25.78 17.20 6.13
CA LEU A 119 -26.32 17.03 7.49
C LEU A 119 -26.38 18.35 8.27
N ILE A 120 -25.33 19.18 8.22
CA ILE A 120 -25.30 20.48 8.91
C ILE A 120 -26.33 21.44 8.30
N TYR A 121 -26.43 21.51 6.98
CA TYR A 121 -27.40 22.37 6.29
C TYR A 121 -28.83 21.99 6.64
N ASP A 122 -29.15 20.70 6.67
CA ASP A 122 -30.51 20.24 6.94
C ASP A 122 -30.91 20.42 8.42
N VAL A 123 -29.98 20.22 9.36
CA VAL A 123 -30.21 20.48 10.79
C VAL A 123 -30.41 21.96 11.07
N THR A 124 -29.58 22.82 10.48
CA THR A 124 -29.62 24.28 10.74
C THR A 124 -30.85 24.95 10.13
N LYS A 125 -31.38 24.46 9.00
CA LYS A 125 -32.63 25.00 8.42
C LYS A 125 -33.91 24.63 9.19
N ASN A 126 -33.90 23.53 9.94
CA ASN A 126 -35.10 22.96 10.56
C ASN A 126 -35.16 23.13 12.09
N VAL A 127 -34.38 24.06 12.65
CA VAL A 127 -34.34 24.32 14.11
C VAL A 127 -35.63 25.00 14.57
N ARG A 128 -36.40 24.34 15.44
CA ARG A 128 -37.54 24.94 16.13
C ARG A 128 -37.07 25.69 17.39
N PRO A 129 -37.70 26.81 17.81
CA PRO A 129 -37.40 27.44 19.09
C PRO A 129 -37.47 26.43 20.25
N GLY A 130 -36.46 26.37 21.13
CA GLY A 130 -36.41 25.45 22.27
C GLY A 130 -35.75 24.07 22.00
N SER A 131 -35.04 23.90 20.88
CA SER A 131 -34.38 22.63 20.49
C SER A 131 -32.85 22.63 20.66
N GLU A 132 -32.30 23.53 21.47
CA GLU A 132 -30.88 23.74 21.69
C GLU A 132 -30.16 22.46 22.18
N ASN A 133 -30.79 21.67 23.05
CA ASN A 133 -30.25 20.39 23.52
C ASN A 133 -30.17 19.33 22.41
N ALA A 134 -31.14 19.29 21.50
CA ALA A 134 -31.14 18.35 20.38
C ALA A 134 -30.04 18.69 19.35
N VAL A 135 -29.84 19.99 19.08
CA VAL A 135 -28.75 20.46 18.22
C VAL A 135 -27.38 20.11 18.80
N GLN A 136 -27.20 20.22 20.12
CA GLN A 136 -25.95 19.83 20.77
C GLN A 136 -25.67 18.32 20.70
N ILE A 137 -26.70 17.48 20.86
CA ILE A 137 -26.56 16.02 20.71
C ILE A 137 -26.14 15.67 19.28
N VAL A 138 -26.75 16.31 18.27
CA VAL A 138 -26.38 16.09 16.86
C VAL A 138 -24.95 16.54 16.56
N LYS A 139 -24.52 17.70 17.08
CA LYS A 139 -23.13 18.15 16.97
C LYS A 139 -22.15 17.17 17.59
N GLN A 140 -22.44 16.67 18.80
CA GLN A 140 -21.59 15.67 19.45
C GLN A 140 -21.53 14.36 18.66
N ALA A 141 -22.65 13.90 18.10
CA ALA A 141 -22.68 12.71 17.25
C ALA A 141 -21.80 12.88 16.00
N ILE A 142 -21.87 14.06 15.37
CA ILE A 142 -21.02 14.46 14.24
C ILE A 142 -19.53 14.46 14.63
N ASP A 143 -19.18 15.13 15.74
CA ASP A 143 -17.80 15.22 16.20
C ASP A 143 -17.22 13.84 16.54
N ASN A 144 -18.02 12.95 17.14
CA ASN A 144 -17.63 11.57 17.42
C ASN A 144 -17.46 10.75 16.13
N ALA A 145 -18.30 10.98 15.11
CA ALA A 145 -18.13 10.36 13.80
C ALA A 145 -16.81 10.81 13.14
N PHE A 146 -16.44 12.10 13.23
CA PHE A 146 -15.14 12.58 12.75
C PHE A 146 -13.96 11.91 13.43
N LYS A 147 -14.00 11.81 14.77
CA LYS A 147 -12.94 11.15 15.53
C LYS A 147 -12.83 9.67 15.16
N GLY A 148 -13.95 8.96 15.07
CA GLY A 148 -13.96 7.56 14.66
C GLY A 148 -13.38 7.39 13.25
N TYR A 149 -13.73 8.29 12.34
CA TYR A 149 -13.23 8.28 10.97
C TYR A 149 -11.73 8.56 10.86
N GLU A 150 -11.23 9.56 11.58
CA GLU A 150 -9.81 9.87 11.66
C GLU A 150 -9.01 8.69 12.24
N GLN A 151 -9.55 8.03 13.27
CA GLN A 151 -8.96 6.83 13.86
C GLN A 151 -8.86 5.68 12.86
N VAL A 152 -9.93 5.37 12.13
CA VAL A 152 -9.91 4.29 11.13
C VAL A 152 -8.95 4.63 9.98
N THR A 153 -8.93 5.88 9.52
CA THR A 153 -8.00 6.34 8.48
C THR A 153 -6.55 6.19 8.93
N THR A 154 -6.26 6.57 10.18
CA THR A 154 -4.92 6.44 10.79
C THR A 154 -4.51 4.98 10.90
N ALA A 155 -5.37 4.13 11.46
CA ALA A 155 -5.11 2.70 11.58
C ALA A 155 -4.89 2.03 10.21
N THR A 156 -5.64 2.45 9.19
CA THR A 156 -5.46 1.95 7.82
C THR A 156 -4.10 2.35 7.26
N ARG A 157 -3.68 3.61 7.47
CA ARG A 157 -2.35 4.08 7.06
C ARG A 157 -1.23 3.28 7.76
N GLU A 158 -1.35 3.05 9.05
CA GLU A 158 -0.38 2.26 9.82
C GLU A 158 -0.31 0.81 9.33
N ALA A 159 -1.45 0.20 9.02
CA ALA A 159 -1.52 -1.14 8.46
C ALA A 159 -0.84 -1.22 7.08
N VAL A 160 -1.08 -0.23 6.20
CA VAL A 160 -0.41 -0.12 4.90
C VAL A 160 1.11 0.04 5.06
N SER A 161 1.55 0.95 5.92
CA SER A 161 2.99 1.15 6.20
C SER A 161 3.64 -0.12 6.74
N THR A 162 2.97 -0.82 7.66
CA THR A 162 3.47 -2.08 8.22
C THR A 162 3.56 -3.15 7.13
N PHE A 163 2.57 -3.25 6.25
CA PHE A 163 2.58 -4.19 5.14
C PHE A 163 3.75 -3.91 4.18
N GLU A 164 3.96 -2.65 3.81
CA GLU A 164 5.07 -2.22 2.94
C GLU A 164 6.44 -2.58 3.54
N GLU A 165 6.63 -2.31 4.84
CA GLU A 165 7.86 -2.68 5.55
C GLU A 165 8.10 -4.19 5.55
N GLN A 166 7.07 -4.99 5.82
CA GLN A 166 7.18 -6.45 5.84
C GLN A 166 7.45 -7.01 4.45
N LEU A 167 6.80 -6.45 3.42
CA LEU A 167 7.02 -6.83 2.03
C LEU A 167 8.46 -6.53 1.60
N ALA A 168 8.97 -5.34 1.95
CA ALA A 168 10.36 -4.96 1.67
C ALA A 168 11.36 -5.89 2.37
N ARG A 169 11.13 -6.21 3.65
CA ARG A 169 11.99 -7.14 4.42
C ARG A 169 12.00 -8.56 3.86
N ALA A 170 10.83 -9.10 3.51
CA ALA A 170 10.72 -10.43 2.92
C ALA A 170 11.48 -10.52 1.59
N SER A 171 11.40 -9.46 0.79
CA SER A 171 12.05 -9.33 -0.52
C SER A 171 13.58 -9.15 -0.42
N ALA A 172 14.05 -8.35 0.54
CA ALA A 172 15.48 -8.09 0.74
C ALA A 172 16.31 -9.37 0.98
N SER A 173 15.72 -10.41 1.59
CA SER A 173 16.39 -11.69 1.82
C SER A 173 16.82 -12.41 0.52
N VAL A 174 16.08 -12.18 -0.58
CA VAL A 174 16.37 -12.75 -1.91
C VAL A 174 17.47 -11.94 -2.61
N ALA A 175 17.48 -10.62 -2.43
CA ALA A 175 18.54 -9.74 -2.93
C ALA A 175 19.87 -9.94 -2.19
N GLU A 176 19.88 -10.09 -0.86
CA GLU A 176 21.11 -10.31 -0.08
C GLU A 176 21.80 -11.65 -0.37
N HIS A 177 21.03 -12.71 -0.64
CA HIS A 177 21.58 -14.01 -1.04
C HIS A 177 22.33 -13.97 -2.38
N SER A 178 22.10 -12.93 -3.20
CA SER A 178 22.85 -12.72 -4.44
C SER A 178 24.21 -12.04 -4.23
N GLN A 179 24.40 -11.29 -3.12
CA GLN A 179 25.63 -10.56 -2.83
C GLN A 179 26.62 -11.35 -1.96
N THR A 180 26.15 -12.30 -1.15
CA THR A 180 26.97 -13.04 -0.17
C THR A 180 27.71 -14.26 -0.73
N ARG A 181 27.54 -14.60 -2.02
CA ARG A 181 28.27 -15.69 -2.71
C ARG A 181 29.49 -15.21 -3.50
N HIS A 182 30.22 -14.24 -2.96
CA HIS A 182 31.54 -13.84 -3.47
C HIS A 182 32.65 -14.30 -2.52
#